data_AF-A0A7K2YET8-F1
#
_entry.id   AF-A0A7K2YET8-F1
#
_cell.length_a   1.000
_cell.length_b   1.000
_cell.length_c   1.000
_cell.angle_alpha   90.00
_cell.angle_beta   90.00
_cell.angle_gamma   90.00
#
_symmetry.space_group_name_H-M   'P 1'
#
loop_
_entity.id
_entity.type
_entity.pdbx_description
1 polymer ?
#
loop_
_entity_poly.entity_id
_entity_poly.type
_entity_poly.pdbx_seq_one_letter_code
_entity_poly.pdbx_strand_id
1 'polypeptide(L)'
;MHAEVVVDDPRTDPSERAFALASPEAAVVVATALAEPVGGCGHGMAWFLRRLGVHMLARLTDRPDRAIADCLSDTIAETAALHGARCDLSHEATPAASMVACRTLDNHFQYLVLGPGLLTLRHTQSPTTRTTGPLSAAGARPAVAARARTGATPIPTLAIATLTADATNTPAATITLTF
;
A
#
# COMPACT_ATOMS: atom_id res chain seq x y z
N MET A 1 6.99 5.66 -16.86
CA MET A 1 7.48 5.34 -15.51
C MET A 1 8.20 4.02 -15.60
N HIS A 2 9.46 3.98 -15.17
CA HIS A 2 10.19 2.72 -15.00
C HIS A 2 10.19 2.38 -13.50
N ALA A 3 9.94 1.12 -13.17
CA ALA A 3 9.82 0.66 -11.79
C ALA A 3 10.89 -0.38 -11.48
N GLU A 4 11.60 -0.16 -10.39
CA GLU A 4 12.46 -1.15 -9.75
C GLU A 4 11.81 -1.54 -8.41
N VAL A 5 11.50 -2.83 -8.27
CA VAL A 5 10.84 -3.38 -7.09
C VAL A 5 11.86 -4.17 -6.29
N VAL A 6 12.10 -3.77 -5.05
CA VAL A 6 13.03 -4.44 -4.12
C VAL A 6 12.25 -4.87 -2.89
N VAL A 7 12.14 -6.18 -2.68
CA VAL A 7 11.57 -6.76 -1.47
C VAL A 7 12.72 -7.37 -0.68
N ASP A 8 13.19 -6.64 0.34
CA ASP A 8 14.33 -7.05 1.16
C ASP A 8 13.81 -7.74 2.45
N ASP A 9 13.99 -9.06 2.58
CA ASP A 9 13.83 -9.78 3.86
C ASP A 9 15.07 -10.65 4.10
N PRO A 10 16.00 -10.22 4.98
CA PRO A 10 17.23 -10.93 5.22
C PRO A 10 17.13 -12.06 6.25
N ARG A 11 15.96 -12.36 6.85
CA ARG A 11 15.91 -13.30 8.01
C ARG A 11 14.73 -14.28 8.08
N THR A 12 13.69 -14.16 7.26
CA THR A 12 12.56 -15.13 7.15
C THR A 12 11.99 -15.13 5.73
N ASP A 13 11.05 -16.01 5.38
CA ASP A 13 10.37 -15.97 4.07
C ASP A 13 9.75 -14.56 3.86
N PRO A 14 10.27 -13.76 2.91
CA PRO A 14 9.86 -12.36 2.68
C PRO A 14 8.36 -12.20 2.43
N SER A 15 7.72 -13.28 2.00
CA SER A 15 6.38 -13.27 1.44
C SER A 15 5.27 -13.31 2.49
N GLU A 16 5.63 -13.39 3.78
CA GLU A 16 4.67 -13.38 4.88
C GLU A 16 4.38 -11.99 5.45
N ARG A 17 5.28 -11.01 5.26
CA ARG A 17 5.24 -9.74 6.01
C ARG A 17 5.12 -8.50 5.15
N ALA A 18 5.48 -8.58 3.87
CA ALA A 18 5.27 -7.50 2.93
C ALA A 18 4.96 -8.05 1.54
N PHE A 19 4.33 -7.21 0.72
CA PHE A 19 4.05 -7.51 -0.67
C PHE A 19 4.15 -6.22 -1.50
N ALA A 20 4.81 -6.31 -2.64
CA ALA A 20 5.05 -5.18 -3.52
C ALA A 20 4.81 -5.60 -4.97
N LEU A 21 4.17 -4.73 -5.73
CA LEU A 21 3.85 -4.93 -7.15
C LEU A 21 3.73 -3.59 -7.85
N ALA A 22 4.06 -3.58 -9.14
CA ALA A 22 3.98 -2.42 -10.00
C ALA A 22 3.50 -2.81 -11.40
N SER A 23 2.84 -1.86 -12.05
CA SER A 23 2.54 -1.81 -13.47
C SER A 23 3.19 -0.55 -14.08
N PRO A 24 3.12 -0.34 -15.41
CA PRO A 24 3.62 0.89 -16.03
C PRO A 24 2.98 2.18 -15.52
N GLU A 25 1.76 2.10 -14.96
CA GLU A 25 0.99 3.25 -14.48
C GLU A 25 0.78 3.29 -12.97
N ALA A 26 1.01 2.21 -12.22
CA ALA A 26 0.75 2.19 -10.78
C ALA A 26 1.76 1.34 -9.99
N ALA A 27 1.91 1.63 -8.71
CA ALA A 27 2.72 0.83 -7.79
C ALA A 27 2.09 0.79 -6.41
N VAL A 28 2.19 -0.37 -5.75
CA VAL A 28 1.64 -0.63 -4.43
C VAL A 28 2.66 -1.38 -3.60
N VAL A 29 2.88 -0.91 -2.37
CA VAL A 29 3.65 -1.58 -1.33
C VAL A 29 2.76 -1.73 -0.12
N VAL A 30 2.62 -2.95 0.39
CA VAL A 30 1.90 -3.25 1.63
C VAL A 30 2.79 -4.02 2.58
N ALA A 31 2.64 -3.76 3.88
CA ALA A 31 3.35 -4.47 4.92
C ALA A 31 2.44 -4.72 6.13
N THR A 32 2.72 -5.76 6.91
CA THR A 32 1.97 -6.04 8.14
C THR A 32 2.04 -4.85 9.09
N ALA A 33 0.90 -4.44 9.64
CA ALA A 33 0.82 -3.46 10.71
C ALA A 33 0.80 -4.09 12.12
N LEU A 34 0.90 -5.42 12.20
CA LEU A 34 0.88 -6.20 13.44
C LEU A 34 2.19 -6.96 13.62
N ALA A 35 2.67 -7.04 14.87
CA ALA A 35 3.92 -7.69 15.25
C ALA A 35 3.75 -9.17 15.70
N GLU A 36 2.52 -9.59 16.01
CA GLU A 36 2.17 -10.88 16.63
C GLU A 36 1.15 -11.65 15.77
N PRO A 37 0.96 -12.97 15.97
CA PRO A 37 0.22 -13.80 15.02
C PRO A 37 -1.19 -13.27 14.77
N VAL A 38 -1.60 -13.37 13.51
CA VAL A 38 -2.94 -12.99 13.10
C VAL A 38 -3.97 -14.03 13.54
N GLY A 39 -5.14 -13.55 13.97
CA GLY A 39 -6.31 -14.34 14.35
C GLY A 39 -7.55 -13.88 13.59
N GLY A 40 -8.69 -14.53 13.81
CA GLY A 40 -9.95 -14.18 13.12
C GLY A 40 -9.99 -14.53 11.62
N CYS A 41 -8.86 -14.83 10.99
CA CYS A 41 -8.75 -15.21 9.57
C CYS A 41 -8.03 -16.56 9.42
N GLY A 42 -8.66 -17.50 8.70
CA GLY A 42 -8.06 -18.81 8.40
C GLY A 42 -7.07 -18.82 7.22
N HIS A 43 -6.89 -17.68 6.54
CA HIS A 43 -6.04 -17.58 5.34
C HIS A 43 -4.62 -17.07 5.63
N GLY A 44 -4.40 -16.43 6.78
CA GLY A 44 -3.11 -15.89 7.19
C GLY A 44 -2.74 -14.53 6.60
N MET A 45 -1.67 -13.92 7.14
CA MET A 45 -1.20 -12.58 6.76
C MET A 45 -0.71 -12.52 5.31
N ALA A 46 0.03 -13.53 4.88
CA ALA A 46 0.62 -13.64 3.54
C ALA A 46 -0.45 -13.58 2.42
N TRP A 47 -1.59 -14.25 2.64
CA TRP A 47 -2.75 -14.20 1.74
C TRP A 47 -3.39 -12.81 1.75
N PHE A 48 -3.57 -12.22 2.94
CA PHE A 48 -4.21 -10.91 3.10
C PHE A 48 -3.42 -9.81 2.38
N LEU A 49 -2.10 -9.73 2.59
CA LEU A 49 -1.24 -8.73 1.95
C LEU A 49 -1.26 -8.85 0.42
N ARG A 50 -1.16 -10.09 -0.11
CA ARG A 50 -1.23 -10.34 -1.56
C ARG A 50 -2.58 -9.90 -2.15
N ARG A 51 -3.70 -10.27 -1.52
CA ARG A 51 -5.04 -9.91 -2.00
C ARG A 51 -5.26 -8.40 -1.97
N LEU A 52 -4.90 -7.76 -0.86
CA LEU A 52 -5.03 -6.33 -0.70
C LEU A 52 -4.20 -5.57 -1.74
N GLY A 53 -2.94 -5.96 -1.95
CA GLY A 53 -2.06 -5.35 -2.93
C GLY A 53 -2.54 -5.52 -4.38
N VAL A 54 -2.96 -6.74 -4.75
CA VAL A 54 -3.48 -7.04 -6.11
C VAL A 54 -4.77 -6.27 -6.39
N HIS A 55 -5.73 -6.26 -5.46
CA HIS A 55 -6.96 -5.49 -5.61
C HIS A 55 -6.66 -3.99 -5.73
N MET A 56 -5.74 -3.44 -4.92
CA MET A 56 -5.38 -2.02 -5.00
C MET A 56 -4.76 -1.68 -6.36
N LEU A 57 -3.81 -2.49 -6.84
CA LEU A 57 -3.19 -2.27 -8.14
C LEU A 57 -4.25 -2.29 -9.26
N ALA A 58 -5.15 -3.29 -9.24
CA ALA A 58 -6.24 -3.38 -10.21
C ALA A 58 -7.10 -2.11 -10.22
N ARG A 59 -7.53 -1.63 -9.04
CA ARG A 59 -8.33 -0.39 -8.91
C ARG A 59 -7.59 0.86 -9.37
N LEU A 60 -6.28 0.93 -9.13
CA LEU A 60 -5.48 2.07 -9.58
C LEU A 60 -5.37 2.13 -11.10
N THR A 61 -5.29 0.97 -11.74
CA THR A 61 -5.19 0.81 -13.20
C THR A 61 -6.53 0.96 -13.91
N ASP A 62 -7.61 0.38 -13.40
CA ASP A 62 -8.90 0.28 -14.12
C ASP A 62 -9.93 1.36 -13.72
N ARG A 63 -9.71 2.12 -12.64
CA ARG A 63 -10.59 3.21 -12.18
C ARG A 63 -9.92 4.59 -12.20
N PRO A 64 -9.59 5.16 -13.37
CA PRO A 64 -9.11 6.54 -13.45
C PRO A 64 -10.15 7.55 -12.96
N ASP A 65 -11.44 7.20 -12.99
CA ASP A 65 -12.57 8.02 -12.55
C ASP A 65 -12.71 8.15 -11.03
N ARG A 66 -11.99 7.32 -10.25
CA ARG A 66 -12.11 7.24 -8.80
C ARG A 66 -10.96 7.94 -8.09
N ALA A 67 -11.24 8.59 -6.97
CA ALA A 67 -10.16 9.09 -6.12
C ALA A 67 -9.36 7.93 -5.52
N ILE A 68 -8.06 8.12 -5.29
CA ILE A 68 -7.17 7.06 -4.80
C ILE A 68 -7.60 6.49 -3.43
N ALA A 69 -8.18 7.32 -2.56
CA ALA A 69 -8.74 6.87 -1.28
C ALA A 69 -10.00 6.00 -1.48
N ASP A 70 -10.83 6.32 -2.48
CA ASP A 70 -12.01 5.50 -2.80
C ASP A 70 -11.59 4.15 -3.39
N CYS A 71 -10.51 4.10 -4.18
CA CYS A 71 -9.92 2.84 -4.64
C CYS A 71 -9.48 1.96 -3.47
N LEU A 72 -8.88 2.55 -2.42
CA LEU A 72 -8.52 1.81 -1.21
C LEU A 72 -9.75 1.34 -0.42
N SER A 73 -10.80 2.17 -0.33
CA SER A 73 -12.07 1.78 0.31
C SER A 73 -12.66 0.53 -0.36
N ASP A 74 -12.75 0.53 -1.69
CA ASP A 74 -13.22 -0.62 -2.46
C ASP A 74 -12.33 -1.84 -2.29
N THR A 75 -11.02 -1.65 -2.35
CA THR A 75 -10.01 -2.69 -2.16
C THR A 75 -10.20 -3.40 -0.81
N ILE A 76 -10.43 -2.63 0.26
CA ILE A 76 -10.69 -3.19 1.60
C ILE A 76 -12.00 -3.96 1.62
N ALA A 77 -13.07 -3.41 1.05
CA ALA A 77 -14.38 -4.06 1.00
C ALA A 77 -14.32 -5.40 0.24
N GLU A 78 -13.66 -5.41 -0.92
CA GLU A 78 -13.51 -6.59 -1.77
C GLU A 78 -12.64 -7.66 -1.10
N THR A 79 -11.54 -7.27 -0.45
CA THR A 79 -10.69 -8.20 0.30
C THR A 79 -11.41 -8.77 1.53
N ALA A 80 -12.20 -7.96 2.24
CA ALA A 80 -13.01 -8.43 3.36
C ALA A 80 -14.08 -9.44 2.91
N ALA A 81 -14.73 -9.22 1.76
CA ALA A 81 -15.75 -10.12 1.23
C ALA A 81 -15.22 -11.55 0.94
N LEU A 82 -13.95 -11.69 0.57
CA LEU A 82 -13.32 -12.99 0.31
C LEU A 82 -13.18 -13.88 1.56
N HIS A 83 -13.25 -13.31 2.76
CA HIS A 83 -13.08 -14.08 3.99
C HIS A 83 -14.27 -14.99 4.33
N GLY A 84 -15.46 -14.67 3.78
CA GLY A 84 -16.69 -15.43 4.00
C GLY A 84 -17.10 -15.54 5.46
N ALA A 85 -18.10 -16.38 5.74
CA ALA A 85 -18.69 -16.51 7.08
C ALA A 85 -17.81 -17.27 8.10
N ARG A 86 -16.68 -17.85 7.67
CA ARG A 86 -15.79 -18.65 8.54
C ARG A 86 -14.72 -17.81 9.24
N CYS A 87 -14.55 -16.56 8.83
CA CYS A 87 -13.61 -15.63 9.46
C CYS A 87 -14.36 -14.63 10.33
N ASP A 88 -13.82 -14.34 11.51
CA ASP A 88 -14.28 -13.26 12.38
C ASP A 88 -13.39 -12.03 12.16
N LEU A 89 -13.85 -11.11 11.33
CA LEU A 89 -13.15 -9.85 11.03
C LEU A 89 -13.30 -8.79 12.14
N SER A 90 -14.05 -9.08 13.21
CA SER A 90 -14.13 -8.24 14.40
C SER A 90 -13.08 -8.58 15.45
N HIS A 91 -12.42 -9.74 15.31
CA HIS A 91 -11.36 -10.22 16.17
C HIS A 91 -10.20 -9.21 16.22
N GLU A 92 -9.67 -8.92 17.42
CA GLU A 92 -8.62 -7.92 17.62
C GLU A 92 -7.32 -8.22 16.83
N ALA A 93 -6.98 -9.51 16.72
CA ALA A 93 -5.86 -10.00 15.91
C ALA A 93 -6.16 -10.15 14.40
N THR A 94 -7.31 -9.67 13.90
CA THR A 94 -7.59 -9.68 12.45
C THR A 94 -6.46 -9.01 11.68
N PRO A 95 -5.99 -9.57 10.55
CA PRO A 95 -4.91 -8.97 9.77
C PRO A 95 -5.15 -7.50 9.45
N ALA A 96 -4.08 -6.71 9.61
CA ALA A 96 -4.07 -5.29 9.25
C ALA A 96 -2.75 -4.94 8.57
N ALA A 97 -2.79 -4.00 7.62
CA ALA A 97 -1.64 -3.63 6.80
C ALA A 97 -1.42 -2.12 6.70
N SER A 98 -0.16 -1.70 6.67
CA SER A 98 0.24 -0.40 6.12
C SER A 98 0.28 -0.48 4.60
N MET A 99 0.10 0.67 3.95
CA MET A 99 0.09 0.77 2.49
C MET A 99 0.70 2.09 2.02
N VAL A 100 1.60 1.99 1.06
CA VAL A 100 2.02 3.12 0.22
C VAL A 100 1.66 2.76 -1.22
N ALA A 101 0.85 3.58 -1.86
CA ALA A 101 0.36 3.32 -3.21
C ALA A 101 0.43 4.59 -4.05
N CYS A 102 0.61 4.42 -5.35
CA CYS A 102 0.61 5.53 -6.30
C CYS A 102 0.13 5.10 -7.68
N ARG A 103 -0.28 6.09 -8.46
CA ARG A 103 -0.52 5.95 -9.90
C ARG A 103 -0.14 7.21 -10.66
N THR A 104 0.15 7.04 -11.94
CA THR A 104 0.22 8.14 -12.90
C THR A 104 -1.14 8.30 -13.56
N LEU A 105 -1.70 9.51 -13.48
CA LEU A 105 -2.97 9.85 -14.11
C LEU A 105 -2.93 11.32 -14.53
N ASP A 106 -3.31 11.61 -15.77
CA ASP A 106 -3.39 12.99 -16.32
C ASP A 106 -2.12 13.83 -16.05
N ASN A 107 -0.94 13.25 -16.32
CA ASN A 107 0.38 13.86 -16.09
C ASN A 107 0.70 14.19 -14.61
N HIS A 108 -0.04 13.59 -13.67
CA HIS A 108 0.20 13.71 -12.23
C HIS A 108 0.56 12.36 -11.62
N PHE A 109 1.51 12.39 -10.70
CA PHE A 109 1.78 11.30 -9.77
C PHE A 109 0.86 11.47 -8.55
N GLN A 110 -0.20 10.67 -8.51
CA GLN A 110 -1.12 10.60 -7.38
C GLN A 110 -0.64 9.55 -6.39
N TYR A 111 -0.72 9.83 -5.10
CA TYR A 111 -0.25 8.92 -4.06
C TYR A 111 -1.17 8.84 -2.86
N LEU A 112 -1.01 7.75 -2.12
CA LEU A 112 -1.68 7.46 -0.86
C LEU A 112 -0.69 6.81 0.11
N VAL A 113 -0.72 7.24 1.38
CA VAL A 113 0.01 6.64 2.49
C VAL A 113 -0.93 6.36 3.66
N LEU A 114 -1.09 5.09 4.02
CA LEU A 114 -1.85 4.61 5.18
C LEU A 114 -0.96 3.77 6.09
N GLY A 115 -1.00 4.01 7.40
CA GLY A 115 -0.19 3.27 8.37
C GLY A 115 1.27 3.73 8.41
N PRO A 116 2.12 2.99 9.15
CA PRO A 116 3.57 3.21 9.16
C PRO A 116 4.16 2.93 7.79
N GLY A 117 4.38 4.00 7.03
CA GLY A 117 4.97 3.98 5.70
C GLY A 117 5.53 5.35 5.34
N LEU A 118 6.44 5.37 4.37
CA LEU A 118 7.12 6.56 3.91
C LEU A 118 7.06 6.63 2.38
N LEU A 119 6.59 7.77 1.87
CA LEU A 119 6.78 8.19 0.50
C LEU A 119 7.84 9.29 0.46
N THR A 120 8.85 9.10 -0.38
CA THR A 120 9.86 10.13 -0.67
C THR A 120 9.76 10.52 -2.15
N LEU A 121 9.64 11.82 -2.42
CA LEU A 121 9.57 12.40 -3.76
C LEU A 121 10.77 13.31 -3.99
N ARG A 122 11.64 12.93 -4.92
CA ARG A 122 12.77 13.75 -5.35
C ARG A 122 12.36 14.55 -6.59
N HIS A 123 12.31 15.86 -6.44
CA HIS A 123 11.98 16.77 -7.54
C HIS A 123 13.24 17.19 -8.31
N THR A 124 13.06 17.63 -9.55
CA THR A 124 14.16 18.08 -10.42
C THR A 124 14.74 19.43 -9.99
N GLN A 125 13.90 20.32 -9.45
CA GLN A 125 14.25 21.72 -9.11
C GLN A 125 13.78 22.14 -7.72
N SER A 126 13.31 21.20 -6.89
CA SER A 126 12.78 21.49 -5.56
C SER A 126 13.32 20.49 -4.53
N PRO A 127 13.29 20.83 -3.22
CA PRO A 127 13.70 19.91 -2.18
C PRO A 127 12.90 18.61 -2.20
N THR A 128 13.52 17.55 -1.70
CA THR A 128 12.85 16.25 -1.52
C THR A 128 11.69 16.38 -0.54
N THR A 129 10.51 15.91 -0.95
CA THR A 129 9.32 15.85 -0.08
C THR A 129 9.21 14.48 0.56
N ARG A 130 8.82 14.43 1.84
CA ARG A 130 8.62 13.20 2.61
C ARG A 130 7.20 13.20 3.19
N THR A 131 6.45 12.14 2.91
CA THR A 131 5.08 11.96 3.43
C THR A 131 4.98 10.65 4.20
N THR A 132 4.44 10.70 5.41
CA THR A 132 4.15 9.52 6.24
C THR A 132 2.66 9.36 6.46
N GLY A 133 2.18 8.14 6.75
CA GLY A 133 0.75 7.88 6.99
C GLY A 133 0.28 8.24 8.40
N PRO A 134 -1.03 8.16 8.68
CA PRO A 134 -1.53 8.08 10.05
C PRO A 134 -1.15 6.74 10.70
N LEU A 135 -1.36 6.58 12.00
CA LEU A 135 -1.18 5.28 12.69
C LEU A 135 -2.27 4.24 12.35
N SER A 136 -3.28 4.61 11.57
CA SER A 136 -4.36 3.69 11.16
C SER A 136 -3.89 2.73 10.07
N ALA A 137 -4.37 1.49 10.11
CA ALA A 137 -4.01 0.44 9.16
C ALA A 137 -5.24 -0.11 8.43
N ALA A 138 -5.04 -0.65 7.23
CA ALA A 138 -6.06 -1.32 6.45
C ALA A 138 -6.36 -2.69 7.07
N GLY A 139 -7.49 -2.78 7.78
CA GLY A 139 -8.12 -4.04 8.20
C GLY A 139 -9.40 -4.29 7.41
N ALA A 140 -10.46 -4.77 8.05
CA ALA A 140 -11.73 -5.08 7.38
C ALA A 140 -12.74 -3.92 7.24
N ARG A 141 -12.39 -2.69 7.66
CA ARG A 141 -13.30 -1.53 7.67
C ARG A 141 -12.95 -0.54 6.55
N PRO A 142 -13.74 -0.45 5.45
CA PRO A 142 -13.43 0.44 4.31
C PRO A 142 -13.26 1.91 4.68
N ALA A 143 -14.00 2.38 5.70
CA ALA A 143 -13.95 3.76 6.18
C ALA A 143 -12.55 4.22 6.64
N VAL A 144 -11.61 3.31 6.94
CA VAL A 144 -10.23 3.70 7.29
C VAL A 144 -9.50 4.39 6.13
N ALA A 145 -9.95 4.15 4.88
CA ALA A 145 -9.33 4.74 3.69
C ALA A 145 -9.38 6.28 3.71
N ALA A 146 -10.43 6.86 4.30
CA ALA A 146 -10.56 8.32 4.47
C ALA A 146 -9.50 8.94 5.39
N ARG A 147 -8.77 8.12 6.17
CA ARG A 147 -7.67 8.58 7.03
C ARG A 147 -6.33 8.64 6.30
N ALA A 148 -6.22 8.02 5.13
CA ALA A 148 -4.97 7.96 4.41
C ALA A 148 -4.53 9.36 3.98
N ARG A 149 -3.21 9.63 4.01
CA ARG A 149 -2.68 10.87 3.45
C ARG A 149 -2.58 10.72 1.94
N THR A 150 -3.27 11.58 1.21
CA THR A 150 -3.25 11.59 -0.25
C THR A 150 -2.61 12.87 -0.78
N GLY A 151 -2.07 12.81 -1.99
CA GLY A 151 -1.59 13.99 -2.69
C GLY A 151 -1.34 13.72 -4.17
N ALA A 152 -0.99 14.78 -4.88
CA ALA A 152 -0.65 14.71 -6.29
C ALA A 152 0.51 15.67 -6.58
N THR A 153 1.44 15.28 -7.46
CA THR A 153 2.50 16.15 -7.97
C THR A 153 2.61 16.02 -9.48
N PRO A 154 2.88 17.10 -10.23
CA PRO A 154 3.10 17.00 -11.67
C PRO A 154 4.33 16.14 -11.99
N ILE A 155 4.17 15.17 -12.90
CA ILE A 155 5.26 14.25 -13.31
C ILE A 155 6.48 15.00 -13.89
N PRO A 156 6.34 16.07 -14.70
CA PRO A 156 7.50 16.78 -15.24
C PRO A 156 8.44 17.39 -14.18
N THR A 157 7.96 17.54 -12.94
CA THR A 157 8.76 18.05 -11.82
C THR A 157 9.42 16.94 -11.00
N LEU A 158 9.07 15.68 -11.25
CA LEU A 158 9.45 14.53 -10.45
C LEU A 158 10.57 13.75 -11.14
N ALA A 159 11.62 13.42 -10.40
CA ALA A 159 12.73 12.61 -10.91
C ALA A 159 12.69 11.18 -10.36
N ILE A 160 12.40 11.03 -9.06
CA ILE A 160 12.33 9.73 -8.38
C ILE A 160 11.19 9.75 -7.36
N ALA A 161 10.45 8.66 -7.27
CA ALA A 161 9.59 8.35 -6.13
C ALA A 161 10.03 7.04 -5.46
N THR A 162 10.14 7.04 -4.13
CA THR A 162 10.44 5.83 -3.35
C THR A 162 9.30 5.58 -2.38
N LEU A 163 8.68 4.40 -2.48
CA LEU A 163 7.57 3.94 -1.67
C LEU A 163 8.09 2.87 -0.71
N THR A 164 7.86 3.04 0.58
CA THR A 164 8.32 2.11 1.62
C THR A 164 7.20 1.85 2.62
N ALA A 165 6.80 0.60 2.81
CA ALA A 165 5.85 0.20 3.86
C ALA A 165 6.58 -0.61 4.94
N ASP A 166 6.47 -0.18 6.19
CA ASP A 166 7.21 -0.77 7.31
C ASP A 166 6.39 -1.89 7.96
N ALA A 167 7.03 -3.04 8.15
CA ALA A 167 6.56 -4.12 9.01
C ALA A 167 7.28 -3.99 10.34
N THR A 168 6.64 -3.32 11.31
CA THR A 168 7.08 -3.13 12.71
C THR A 168 8.47 -3.73 13.04
N ASN A 169 9.54 -2.94 12.88
CA ASN A 169 10.95 -3.28 13.22
C ASN A 169 11.70 -4.25 12.29
N THR A 170 11.45 -4.31 10.98
CA THR A 170 12.17 -5.20 10.03
C THR A 170 12.27 -4.54 8.65
N PRO A 171 13.19 -4.91 7.71
CA PRO A 171 13.34 -4.13 6.51
C PRO A 171 12.06 -4.16 5.68
N ALA A 172 11.76 -2.98 5.16
CA ALA A 172 10.52 -2.66 4.49
C ALA A 172 10.59 -3.06 3.02
N ALA A 173 9.49 -3.58 2.46
CA ALA A 173 9.36 -3.66 1.01
C ALA A 173 9.43 -2.25 0.43
N THR A 174 10.18 -2.10 -0.67
CA THR A 174 10.43 -0.80 -1.29
C THR A 174 10.23 -0.86 -2.80
N ILE A 175 9.58 0.15 -3.36
CA ILE A 175 9.54 0.36 -4.81
C ILE A 175 10.17 1.72 -5.10
N THR A 176 11.11 1.73 -6.05
CA THR A 176 11.68 2.96 -6.61
C THR A 176 11.19 3.14 -8.03
N LEU A 177 10.65 4.32 -8.31
CA LEU A 177 10.11 4.73 -9.59
C LEU A 177 10.96 5.86 -10.16
N THR A 178 11.31 5.77 -11.44
CA THR A 178 11.98 6.82 -12.20
C THR A 178 11.09 7.34 -13.31
N PHE A 179 11.17 8.66 -13.55
CA PHE A 179 10.33 9.43 -14.46
C PHE A 179 11.14 10.15 -15.52
#